data_AF-A0A942AW28-F1
#
_entry.id   AF-A0A942AW28-F1
#
_cell.length_a   1.000
_cell.length_b   1.000
_cell.length_c   1.000
_cell.angle_alpha   90.00
_cell.angle_beta   90.00
_cell.angle_gamma   90.00
#
_symmetry.space_group_name_H-M   'P 1'
#
loop_
_entity.id
_entity.type
_entity.pdbx_description
1 polymer ?
#
loop_
_entity_poly.entity_id
_entity_poly.type
_entity_poly.pdbx_seq_one_letter_code
_entity_poly.pdbx_strand_id
1 'polypeptide(L)'
;MCWIREPNSDKYHAVPHDEFCYEMSCLAPIATFTLLDIIELIPPRLKEKYVFHIHKVGDHYHLEYSYPGCDATLHTSYSHNLLDAAYDMYVWYLTKYKTSNF
;
A
#
# COMPACT_ATOMS: atom_id res chain seq x y z
N MET A 1 1.12 1.62 -13.18
CA MET A 1 2.44 1.12 -13.63
C MET A 1 2.21 -0.32 -14.06
N CYS A 2 3.09 -0.93 -14.85
CA CYS A 2 2.98 -2.35 -15.20
C CYS A 2 4.32 -3.05 -14.98
N TRP A 3 4.28 -4.25 -14.39
CA TRP A 3 5.44 -5.13 -14.36
C TRP A 3 5.42 -6.00 -15.61
N ILE A 4 6.44 -5.85 -16.42
CA ILE A 4 6.64 -6.62 -17.65
C ILE A 4 7.73 -7.64 -17.36
N ARG A 5 7.38 -8.93 -17.47
CA ARG A 5 8.36 -10.00 -17.42
C ARG A 5 9.09 -10.09 -18.75
N GLU A 6 10.42 -10.14 -18.71
CA GLU A 6 11.20 -10.40 -19.92
C GLU A 6 10.87 -11.82 -20.47
N PRO A 7 10.69 -11.97 -21.79
CA PRO A 7 10.53 -13.29 -22.39
C PRO A 7 11.73 -14.18 -22.06
N ASN A 8 11.47 -15.38 -21.53
CA ASN A 8 12.49 -16.37 -21.15
C ASN A 8 13.45 -15.95 -20.04
N SER A 9 13.06 -14.98 -19.21
CA SER A 9 13.86 -14.47 -18.10
C SER A 9 12.97 -14.28 -16.86
N ASP A 10 13.58 -14.34 -15.67
CA ASP A 10 12.91 -14.06 -14.40
C ASP A 10 13.09 -12.59 -13.97
N LYS A 11 13.56 -11.75 -14.90
CA LYS A 11 13.68 -10.31 -14.70
C LYS A 11 12.37 -9.61 -15.04
N TYR A 12 12.06 -8.59 -14.24
CA TYR A 12 10.86 -7.77 -14.39
C TYR A 12 11.26 -6.30 -14.52
N HIS A 13 10.61 -5.61 -15.45
CA HIS A 13 10.75 -4.16 -15.64
C HIS A 13 9.49 -3.45 -15.15
N ALA A 14 9.66 -2.41 -14.34
CA ALA A 14 8.59 -1.55 -13.92
C ALA A 14 8.46 -0.39 -14.90
N VAL A 15 7.35 -0.33 -15.64
CA VAL A 15 7.12 0.72 -16.63
C VAL A 15 6.02 1.67 -16.13
N PRO A 16 6.19 3.01 -16.23
CA PRO A 16 5.12 3.98 -16.02
C PRO A 16 3.92 3.70 -16.94
N HIS A 17 2.73 4.22 -16.62
CA HIS A 17 1.61 4.16 -17.56
C HIS A 17 1.87 5.10 -18.73
N ASP A 18 2.51 4.59 -19.78
CA ASP A 18 2.69 5.24 -21.07
C ASP A 18 2.18 4.33 -22.21
N GLU A 19 2.37 4.74 -23.47
CA GLU A 19 1.95 3.95 -24.64
C GLU A 19 2.57 2.55 -24.66
N PHE A 20 3.80 2.37 -24.14
CA PHE A 20 4.46 1.07 -24.03
C PHE A 20 3.71 0.11 -23.08
N CYS A 21 3.11 0.64 -22.01
CA CYS A 21 2.33 -0.17 -21.08
C CYS A 21 1.07 -0.77 -21.74
N TYR A 22 0.50 -0.09 -22.75
CA TYR A 22 -0.62 -0.60 -23.54
C TYR A 22 -0.19 -1.63 -24.59
N GLU A 23 0.93 -1.39 -25.29
CA GLU A 23 1.46 -2.34 -26.28
C GLU A 23 1.88 -3.68 -25.63
N MET A 24 2.40 -3.61 -24.41
CA MET A 24 2.86 -4.78 -23.65
C MET A 24 1.75 -5.44 -22.83
N SER A 25 0.52 -4.92 -22.85
CA SER A 25 -0.65 -5.55 -22.21
C SER A 25 -0.98 -6.93 -22.80
N CYS A 26 -0.54 -7.19 -24.04
CA CYS A 26 -0.61 -8.49 -24.72
C CYS A 26 0.23 -9.58 -24.04
N LEU A 27 1.15 -9.23 -23.13
CA LEU A 27 2.07 -10.15 -22.46
C LEU A 27 1.60 -10.58 -21.04
N ALA A 28 0.32 -10.45 -20.73
CA ALA A 28 -0.26 -10.75 -19.41
C ALA A 28 0.48 -9.99 -18.28
N PRO A 29 0.45 -8.65 -18.29
CA PRO A 29 1.15 -7.84 -17.30
C PRO A 29 0.68 -8.16 -15.88
N ILE A 30 1.61 -8.16 -14.93
CA ILE A 30 1.28 -8.34 -13.52
C ILE A 30 0.81 -6.99 -12.98
N ALA A 31 -0.37 -6.96 -12.36
CA ALA A 31 -0.94 -5.76 -11.77
C ALA A 31 0.02 -5.17 -10.73
N THR A 32 0.35 -3.88 -10.86
CA THR A 32 1.11 -3.18 -9.83
C THR A 32 0.19 -2.84 -8.68
N PHE A 33 0.58 -3.21 -7.47
CA PHE A 33 -0.08 -2.73 -6.27
C PHE A 33 0.13 -1.22 -6.13
N THR A 34 -0.95 -0.47 -6.29
CA THR A 34 -0.98 0.98 -6.06
C THR A 34 -1.29 1.28 -4.60
N LEU A 35 -1.06 2.53 -4.19
CA LEU A 35 -1.48 3.00 -2.87
C LEU A 35 -2.99 2.85 -2.67
N LEU A 36 -3.78 3.05 -3.73
CA LEU A 36 -5.23 2.86 -3.69
C LEU A 36 -5.57 1.39 -3.41
N ASP A 37 -4.92 0.45 -4.10
CA ASP A 37 -5.14 -0.99 -3.87
C ASP A 37 -4.85 -1.36 -2.41
N ILE A 38 -3.78 -0.82 -1.82
CA ILE A 38 -3.45 -1.03 -0.40
C ILE A 38 -4.54 -0.45 0.52
N ILE A 39 -5.05 0.76 0.22
CA ILE A 39 -6.12 1.39 1.00
C ILE A 39 -7.45 0.62 0.88
N GLU A 40 -7.73 0.04 -0.29
CA GLU A 40 -8.92 -0.77 -0.52
C GLU A 40 -8.88 -2.10 0.23
N LEU A 41 -7.69 -2.67 0.43
CA LEU A 41 -7.50 -3.87 1.26
C LEU A 41 -7.74 -3.63 2.76
N ILE A 42 -7.80 -2.38 3.21
CA ILE A 42 -8.14 -2.04 4.59
C ILE A 42 -9.60 -2.44 4.87
N PRO A 43 -9.86 -3.27 5.90
CA PRO A 43 -11.21 -3.67 6.26
C PRO A 43 -12.14 -2.50 6.58
N PRO A 44 -13.43 -2.59 6.20
CA PRO A 44 -14.43 -1.60 6.55
C PRO A 44 -14.51 -1.30 8.06
N ARG A 45 -14.38 -2.34 8.92
CA ARG A 45 -14.45 -2.17 10.39
C ARG A 45 -13.35 -1.26 10.96
N LEU A 46 -12.15 -1.27 10.37
CA LEU A 46 -11.10 -0.34 10.78
C LEU A 46 -11.44 1.08 10.35
N LYS A 47 -12.03 1.25 9.16
CA LYS A 47 -12.51 2.55 8.65
C LYS A 47 -13.68 3.12 9.49
N GLU A 48 -14.46 2.26 10.13
CA GLU A 48 -15.56 2.66 11.02
C GLU A 48 -15.09 3.07 12.43
N LYS A 49 -14.06 2.40 12.96
CA LYS A 49 -13.59 2.60 14.34
C LYS A 49 -12.41 3.55 14.46
N TYR A 50 -11.64 3.75 13.40
CA TYR A 50 -10.38 4.48 13.43
C TYR A 50 -10.27 5.44 12.25
N VAL A 51 -9.48 6.48 12.43
CA VAL A 51 -9.15 7.43 11.36
C VAL A 51 -7.79 7.07 10.79
N PHE A 52 -7.71 6.95 9.47
CA PHE A 52 -6.44 6.71 8.77
C PHE A 52 -5.86 8.03 8.31
N HIS A 53 -4.62 8.29 8.69
CA HIS A 53 -3.90 9.51 8.37
C HIS A 53 -2.66 9.21 7.53
N ILE A 54 -2.40 10.10 6.57
CA ILE A 54 -1.18 10.11 5.77
C ILE A 54 -0.57 11.50 5.93
N HIS A 55 0.61 11.56 6.53
CA HIS A 55 1.37 12.78 6.74
C HIS A 55 2.72 12.70 6.05
N LYS A 56 3.22 13.83 5.54
CA LYS A 56 4.61 13.98 5.14
C LYS A 56 5.32 14.83 6.18
N VAL A 57 6.33 14.26 6.84
CA VAL A 57 7.11 14.92 7.89
C VAL A 57 8.56 14.96 7.43
N GLY A 58 9.02 16.13 7.01
CA GLY A 58 10.31 16.28 6.34
C GLY A 58 10.37 15.46 5.04
N ASP A 59 11.34 14.56 4.97
CA ASP A 59 11.62 13.62 3.89
C ASP A 59 10.97 12.24 4.08
N HIS A 60 10.15 12.07 5.12
CA HIS A 60 9.47 10.82 5.44
C HIS A 60 7.94 10.93 5.28
N TYR A 61 7.31 9.81 4.97
CA TYR A 61 5.87 9.59 5.03
C TYR A 61 5.53 8.84 6.32
N HIS A 62 4.56 9.36 7.05
CA HIS A 62 4.01 8.82 8.28
C HIS A 62 2.56 8.41 8.01
N LEU A 63 2.29 7.12 8.13
CA LEU A 63 0.94 6.56 8.04
C LEU A 63 0.48 6.15 9.43
N GLU A 64 -0.74 6.49 9.78
CA GLU A 64 -1.24 6.32 11.14
C GLU A 64 -2.70 5.89 11.17
N TYR A 65 -3.04 4.99 12.08
CA TYR A 65 -4.41 4.82 12.56
C TYR A 65 -4.56 5.46 13.94
N SER A 66 -5.49 6.39 14.08
CA SER A 66 -5.81 7.05 15.35
C SER A 66 -7.22 6.72 15.82
N TYR A 67 -7.47 6.84 17.12
CA TYR A 67 -8.82 6.73 17.67
C TYR A 67 -9.58 8.04 17.41
N PRO A 68 -10.84 7.99 16.94
CA PRO A 68 -11.61 9.19 16.66
C PRO A 68 -11.76 10.07 17.91
N GLY A 69 -11.38 11.35 17.80
CA GLY A 69 -11.56 12.33 18.87
C GLY A 69 -10.55 12.23 20.03
N CYS A 70 -9.46 11.48 19.89
CA CYS A 70 -8.32 11.57 20.83
C CYS A 70 -6.97 11.51 20.10
N ASP A 71 -5.93 12.04 20.76
CA ASP A 71 -4.56 12.05 20.22
C ASP A 71 -3.84 10.70 20.40
N ALA A 72 -4.57 9.63 20.70
CA ALA A 72 -3.98 8.30 20.84
C ALA A 72 -3.90 7.61 19.48
N THR A 73 -2.70 7.14 19.14
CA THR A 73 -2.44 6.40 17.91
C THR A 73 -2.45 4.89 18.18
N LEU A 74 -3.20 4.15 17.38
CA LEU A 74 -3.25 2.69 17.41
C LEU A 74 -1.96 2.09 16.83
N HIS A 75 -1.55 2.58 15.66
CA HIS A 75 -0.31 2.17 15.01
C HIS A 75 0.19 3.23 14.04
N THR A 76 1.50 3.25 13.84
CA THR A 76 2.18 4.15 12.91
C THR A 76 3.22 3.37 12.10
N SER A 77 3.28 3.65 10.81
CA SER A 77 4.33 3.18 9.91
C SER A 77 5.05 4.39 9.30
N TYR A 78 6.36 4.27 9.11
CA TYR A 78 7.21 5.37 8.64
C TYR A 78 8.16 4.90 7.55
N SER A 79 8.25 5.63 6.44
CA SER A 79 9.23 5.35 5.37
C SER A 79 9.48 6.59 4.51
N HIS A 80 10.64 6.66 3.86
CA HIS A 80 10.91 7.66 2.82
C HIS A 80 10.03 7.49 1.58
N ASN A 81 9.48 6.28 1.38
CA ASN A 81 8.58 5.96 0.30
C ASN A 81 7.16 5.71 0.84
N LEU A 82 6.18 6.38 0.24
CA LEU A 82 4.77 6.27 0.64
C LEU A 82 4.19 4.86 0.48
N LEU A 83 4.58 4.14 -0.58
CA LEU A 83 4.11 2.77 -0.82
C LEU A 83 4.69 1.81 0.21
N ASP A 84 5.95 1.98 0.59
CA ASP A 84 6.59 1.14 1.60
C ASP A 84 5.92 1.34 2.97
N ALA A 85 5.67 2.61 3.37
CA ALA A 85 4.94 2.90 4.60
C ALA A 85 3.51 2.31 4.59
N ALA A 86 2.84 2.31 3.43
CA ALA A 86 1.51 1.75 3.28
C ALA A 86 1.52 0.21 3.32
N TYR A 87 2.53 -0.40 2.71
CA TYR A 87 2.74 -1.84 2.75
C TYR A 87 3.03 -2.31 4.18
N ASP A 88 3.89 -1.62 4.91
CA ASP A 88 4.19 -1.92 6.32
C ASP A 88 2.92 -1.83 7.19
N MET A 89 2.09 -0.81 6.96
CA MET A 89 0.79 -0.67 7.62
C MET A 89 -0.13 -1.86 7.33
N TYR A 90 -0.17 -2.33 6.08
CA TYR A 90 -0.94 -3.50 5.67
C TYR A 90 -0.41 -4.80 6.28
N VAL A 91 0.92 -4.97 6.36
CA VAL A 91 1.55 -6.12 7.03
C VAL A 91 1.23 -6.13 8.52
N TRP A 92 1.34 -4.98 9.20
CA TRP A 92 0.94 -4.85 10.59
C TRP A 92 -0.52 -5.29 10.79
N TYR A 93 -1.42 -4.82 9.93
CA TYR A 93 -2.82 -5.24 9.94
C TYR A 93 -2.95 -6.77 9.84
N LEU A 94 -2.30 -7.41 8.87
CA LEU A 94 -2.38 -8.87 8.70
C LEU A 94 -1.88 -9.64 9.92
N THR A 95 -0.83 -9.13 10.59
CA THR A 95 -0.24 -9.78 11.77
C THR A 95 -1.09 -9.63 13.03
N LYS A 96 -1.75 -8.50 13.23
CA LYS A 96 -2.55 -8.24 14.45
C LYS A 96 -4.01 -8.64 14.30
N TYR A 97 -4.61 -8.42 13.14
CA TYR A 97 -6.05 -8.56 12.96
C TYR A 97 -6.49 -9.99 12.68
N LYS A 98 -5.63 -10.85 12.10
CA LYS A 98 -5.93 -12.29 11.97
C LYS A 98 -5.84 -13.04 13.30
N THR A 99 -5.10 -12.53 14.27
CA THR A 99 -4.89 -13.18 15.57
C THR A 99 -5.80 -12.66 16.67
N SER A 100 -6.40 -11.48 16.50
CA SER A 100 -7.16 -10.81 17.56
C SER A 100 -8.59 -10.56 17.11
N ASN A 101 -9.52 -11.38 17.61
CA ASN A 101 -10.95 -11.08 17.62
C ASN A 101 -11.21 -9.89 18.56
N PHE A 102 -10.99 -8.67 18.08
CA PHE A 102 -11.52 -7.45 18.70
C PHE A 102 -12.94 -7.15 18.20
#